data_AF-A0AA37VYS5-F1
#
_entry.id   AF-A0AA37VYS5-F1
#
_cell.length_a   1.000
_cell.length_b   1.000
_cell.length_c   1.000
_cell.angle_alpha   90.00
_cell.angle_beta   90.00
_cell.angle_gamma   90.00
#
_symmetry.space_group_name_H-M   'P 1'
#
loop_
_entity.id
_entity.type
_entity.pdbx_description
1 polymer ?
#
loop_
_entity_poly.entity_id
_entity_poly.type
_entity_poly.pdbx_seq_one_letter_code
_entity_poly.pdbx_strand_id
1 'polypeptide(L)'
;MQFIQLQASTQQPINSLTLQIRERMASVCGGIDDMTRLGNKALVVRAEIYPEKLAELLELLSELPIKLDAAPPPKPSDTEAIITLQVTSYAGDTDAKVTIPKVPG
;
A
#
# COMPACT_ATOMS: atom_id res chain seq x y z
N MET A 1 7.69 -18.92 7.15
CA MET A 1 7.51 -17.70 6.36
C MET A 1 6.47 -16.83 7.04
N GLN A 2 6.86 -15.63 7.43
CA GLN A 2 6.01 -14.68 8.16
C GLN A 2 5.35 -13.73 7.16
N PHE A 3 4.11 -13.31 7.45
CA PHE A 3 3.38 -12.36 6.61
C PHE A 3 3.19 -11.05 7.38
N ILE A 4 3.59 -9.95 6.75
CA ILE A 4 3.42 -8.59 7.24
C ILE A 4 2.36 -7.92 6.37
N GLN A 5 1.30 -7.42 6.97
CA GLN A 5 0.28 -6.65 6.26
C GLN A 5 0.31 -5.21 6.75
N LEU A 6 0.57 -4.29 5.82
CA LEU A 6 0.49 -2.86 6.05
C LEU A 6 -0.71 -2.31 5.30
N GLN A 7 -1.53 -1.53 6.01
CA GLN A 7 -2.63 -0.80 5.41
C GLN A 7 -2.31 0.68 5.45
N ALA A 8 -2.60 1.37 4.36
CA ALA A 8 -2.46 2.81 4.28
C ALA A 8 -3.64 3.43 3.54
N SER A 9 -3.90 4.71 3.83
CA SER A 9 -4.90 5.52 3.15
C SER A 9 -4.30 6.80 2.59
N THR A 10 -4.87 7.35 1.52
CA THR A 10 -4.40 8.61 0.92
C THR A 10 -5.55 9.43 0.33
N GLN A 11 -5.38 10.74 0.30
CA GLN A 11 -6.28 11.67 -0.39
C GLN A 11 -5.84 11.97 -1.82
N GLN A 12 -4.69 11.43 -2.25
CA GLN A 12 -4.18 11.59 -3.61
C GLN A 12 -4.62 10.43 -4.52
N PRO A 13 -4.75 10.66 -5.84
CA PRO A 13 -5.02 9.58 -6.78
C PRO A 13 -3.95 8.49 -6.75
N ILE A 14 -4.33 7.21 -6.83
CA ILE A 14 -3.36 6.10 -6.87
C ILE A 14 -2.35 6.26 -8.03
N ASN A 15 -2.78 6.81 -9.17
CA ASN A 15 -1.91 7.06 -10.32
C ASN A 15 -0.68 7.90 -9.98
N SER A 16 -0.81 8.94 -9.16
CA SER A 16 0.32 9.83 -8.82
C SER A 16 1.28 9.21 -7.81
N LEU A 17 0.83 8.20 -7.08
CA LEU A 17 1.61 7.56 -6.01
C LEU A 17 2.21 6.22 -6.40
N THR A 18 1.68 5.55 -7.44
CA THR A 18 2.09 4.19 -7.80
C THR A 18 3.61 4.07 -8.02
N LEU A 19 4.20 4.99 -8.78
CA LEU A 19 5.64 4.96 -9.05
C LEU A 19 6.47 5.21 -7.79
N GLN A 20 6.09 6.20 -6.98
CA GLN A 20 6.79 6.55 -5.74
C GLN A 20 6.75 5.39 -4.73
N ILE A 21 5.58 4.78 -4.53
CA ILE A 21 5.43 3.62 -3.65
C ILE A 21 6.31 2.45 -4.13
N ARG A 22 6.29 2.18 -5.45
CA ARG A 22 7.13 1.14 -6.05
C ARG A 22 8.62 1.40 -5.80
N GLU A 23 9.08 2.62 -6.03
CA GLU A 23 10.50 2.99 -5.84
C GLU A 23 10.93 2.86 -4.38
N ARG A 24 10.12 3.34 -3.42
CA ARG A 24 10.41 3.21 -1.99
C ARG A 24 10.44 1.76 -1.51
N MET A 25 9.52 0.92 -2.02
CA MET A 25 9.52 -0.50 -1.67
C MET A 25 10.70 -1.23 -2.30
N ALA A 26 11.00 -0.98 -3.57
CA ALA A 26 12.11 -1.63 -4.27
C ALA A 26 13.49 -1.21 -3.74
N SER A 27 13.63 -0.05 -3.08
CA SER A 27 14.90 0.37 -2.48
C SER A 27 15.23 -0.35 -1.18
N VAL A 28 14.23 -0.92 -0.50
CA VAL A 28 14.41 -1.58 0.82
C VAL A 28 14.22 -3.09 0.72
N CYS A 29 13.23 -3.54 -0.03
CA CYS A 29 12.89 -4.95 -0.20
C CYS A 29 13.85 -5.64 -1.17
N GLY A 30 13.97 -6.97 -1.08
CA GLY A 30 14.79 -7.78 -1.99
C GLY A 30 14.26 -7.82 -3.45
N GLY A 31 13.07 -7.28 -3.67
CA GLY A 31 12.38 -7.19 -4.94
C GLY A 31 10.89 -6.92 -4.71
N ILE A 32 10.18 -6.57 -5.77
CA ILE A 32 8.71 -6.53 -5.75
C ILE A 32 8.24 -7.78 -6.48
N ASP A 33 7.52 -8.65 -5.77
CA ASP A 33 6.98 -9.90 -6.31
C ASP A 33 5.77 -9.63 -7.18
N ASP A 34 4.89 -8.75 -6.69
CA ASP A 34 3.65 -8.38 -7.37
C ASP A 34 3.25 -6.94 -7.05
N MET A 35 2.64 -6.29 -8.03
CA MET A 35 2.06 -4.96 -7.88
C MET A 35 0.75 -4.89 -8.65
N THR A 36 -0.35 -4.91 -7.93
CA THR A 36 -1.70 -4.94 -8.49
C THR A 36 -2.44 -3.66 -8.15
N ARG A 37 -3.08 -3.06 -9.17
CA ARG A 37 -3.97 -1.91 -9.02
C ARG A 37 -5.43 -2.33 -9.05
N LEU A 38 -6.20 -1.90 -8.06
CA LEU A 38 -7.65 -2.11 -7.99
C LEU A 38 -8.34 -0.85 -8.51
N GLY A 39 -8.35 -0.72 -9.84
CA GLY A 39 -8.82 0.48 -10.54
C GLY A 39 -8.04 1.72 -10.13
N ASN A 40 -8.77 2.79 -9.79
CA ASN A 40 -8.21 4.02 -9.24
C ASN A 40 -8.30 4.11 -7.71
N LYS A 41 -8.83 3.06 -7.05
CA LYS A 41 -9.17 3.08 -5.62
C LYS A 41 -8.09 2.53 -4.73
N ALA A 42 -7.33 1.52 -5.18
CA ALA A 42 -6.27 0.97 -4.34
C ALA A 42 -5.08 0.46 -5.16
N LEU A 43 -3.94 0.40 -4.48
CA LEU A 43 -2.72 -0.25 -4.92
C LEU A 43 -2.34 -1.31 -3.87
N VAL A 44 -2.04 -2.51 -4.34
CA VAL A 44 -1.50 -3.59 -3.51
C VAL A 44 -0.12 -3.92 -4.03
N VAL A 45 0.88 -3.87 -3.15
CA VAL A 45 2.26 -4.23 -3.46
C VAL A 45 2.69 -5.36 -2.55
N ARG A 46 3.28 -6.40 -3.12
CA ARG A 46 3.85 -7.52 -2.39
C ARG A 46 5.35 -7.62 -2.67
N ALA A 47 6.12 -7.84 -1.62
CA ALA A 47 7.56 -7.94 -1.67
C ALA A 47 8.09 -8.84 -0.56
N GLU A 48 9.33 -9.30 -0.71
CA GLU A 48 10.09 -9.97 0.34
C GLU A 48 10.95 -8.95 1.10
N ILE A 49 10.92 -9.01 2.43
CA ILE A 49 11.67 -8.10 3.30
C ILE A 49 12.32 -8.85 4.46
N TYR A 50 13.52 -8.42 4.80
CA TYR A 50 14.21 -8.81 6.03
C TYR A 50 13.66 -8.00 7.21
N PRO A 51 13.30 -8.61 8.36
CA PRO A 51 12.64 -7.89 9.45
C PRO A 51 13.42 -6.69 10.03
N GLU A 52 14.75 -6.68 9.96
CA GLU A 52 15.58 -5.53 10.34
C GLU A 52 15.39 -4.30 9.43
N LYS A 53 14.92 -4.51 8.20
CA LYS A 53 14.63 -3.46 7.20
C LYS A 53 13.22 -2.88 7.33
N LEU A 54 12.37 -3.45 8.18
CA LEU A 54 10.99 -3.02 8.33
C LEU A 54 10.88 -1.57 8.86
N ALA A 55 11.75 -1.18 9.79
CA ALA A 55 11.75 0.19 10.33
C ALA A 55 12.13 1.21 9.25
N GLU A 56 13.15 0.90 8.44
CA GLU A 56 13.59 1.72 7.30
C GLU A 56 12.47 1.87 6.26
N LEU A 57 11.74 0.79 5.96
CA LEU A 57 10.59 0.86 5.05
C LEU A 57 9.47 1.76 5.61
N LEU A 58 9.13 1.64 6.89
CA LEU A 58 8.09 2.46 7.50
C LEU A 58 8.45 3.96 7.51
N GLU A 59 9.72 4.28 7.73
CA GLU A 59 10.24 5.65 7.66
C GLU A 59 10.10 6.21 6.24
N LEU A 60 10.56 5.49 5.22
CA LEU A 60 10.43 5.92 3.81
C LEU A 60 8.97 6.04 3.35
N LEU A 61 8.09 5.16 3.81
CA LEU A 61 6.65 5.24 3.52
C LEU A 61 5.99 6.44 4.21
N SER A 62 6.53 6.89 5.36
CA SER A 62 6.02 8.06 6.07
C SER A 62 6.32 9.40 5.36
N GLU A 63 7.29 9.42 4.44
CA GLU A 63 7.57 10.58 3.58
C GLU A 63 6.54 10.76 2.46
N LEU A 64 5.78 9.71 2.15
CA LEU A 64 4.73 9.76 1.14
C LEU A 64 3.46 10.37 1.72
N PRO A 65 2.58 10.98 0.89
CA PRO A 65 1.30 11.48 1.34
C PRO A 65 0.29 10.33 1.55
N ILE A 66 0.67 9.35 2.36
CA ILE A 66 -0.12 8.19 2.78
C ILE A 66 -0.15 8.17 4.31
N LYS A 67 -1.27 7.73 4.89
CA LYS A 67 -1.45 7.51 6.31
C LYS A 67 -1.46 6.02 6.57
N LEU A 68 -0.41 5.51 7.21
CA LEU A 68 -0.33 4.11 7.63
C LEU A 68 -1.29 3.86 8.80
N ASP A 69 -2.14 2.84 8.68
CA ASP A 69 -2.89 2.29 9.81
C ASP A 69 -1.93 1.39 10.59
N ALA A 70 -1.51 1.90 11.74
CA ALA A 70 -0.53 1.25 12.59
C ALA A 70 -1.14 0.00 13.25
N ALA A 71 -1.12 -1.12 12.55
CA ALA A 71 -1.05 -2.41 13.22
C ALA A 71 0.38 -2.58 13.76
N PRO A 72 0.55 -3.10 14.99
CA PRO A 72 1.89 -3.33 15.52
C PRO A 72 2.68 -4.22 14.56
N PRO A 73 3.92 -3.86 14.19
CA PRO A 73 4.72 -4.70 13.34
C PRO A 73 4.87 -6.07 14.00
N PRO A 74 4.76 -7.16 13.24
CA PRO A 74 4.89 -8.47 13.82
C PRO A 74 6.31 -8.64 14.39
N LYS A 75 6.46 -9.47 15.44
CA LYS A 75 7.75 -9.64 16.13
C LYS A 75 8.85 -9.98 15.12
N PRO A 76 10.07 -9.41 15.29
CA PRO A 76 11.20 -9.70 14.42
C PRO A 76 11.48 -11.20 14.41
N SER A 77 11.71 -11.74 13.22
CA SER A 77 12.15 -13.10 12.96
C SER A 77 13.47 -13.04 12.21
N ASP A 78 14.33 -14.06 12.36
CA ASP A 78 15.61 -14.13 11.64
C ASP A 78 15.45 -14.66 10.20
N THR A 79 14.22 -14.68 9.67
CA THR A 79 13.90 -15.22 8.35
C THR A 79 13.14 -14.20 7.51
N GLU A 80 13.31 -14.25 6.19
CA GLU A 80 12.58 -13.41 5.24
C GLU A 80 11.06 -13.51 5.45
N ALA A 81 10.42 -12.35 5.37
CA ALA A 81 8.98 -12.21 5.50
C ALA A 81 8.39 -11.66 4.19
N ILE A 82 7.17 -12.07 3.88
CA ILE A 82 6.39 -11.45 2.81
C ILE A 82 5.69 -10.24 3.39
N ILE A 83 5.96 -9.07 2.85
CA ILE A 83 5.24 -7.84 3.15
C ILE A 83 4.22 -7.53 2.06
N THR A 84 3.00 -7.23 2.47
CA THR A 84 1.94 -6.74 1.59
C THR A 84 1.53 -5.36 2.06
N LEU A 85 1.74 -4.35 1.23
CA LEU A 85 1.27 -2.98 1.42
C LEU A 85 0.00 -2.76 0.60
N GLN A 86 -1.11 -2.43 1.26
CA GLN A 86 -2.32 -1.98 0.60
C GLN A 86 -2.54 -0.50 0.86
N VAL A 87 -2.51 0.32 -0.20
CA VAL A 87 -2.81 1.74 -0.14
C VAL A 87 -4.18 2.00 -0.77
N THR A 88 -5.12 2.52 0.02
CA THR A 88 -6.46 2.91 -0.43
C THR A 88 -6.54 4.42 -0.65
N SER A 89 -6.99 4.84 -1.82
CA SER A 89 -7.23 6.25 -2.14
C SER A 89 -8.69 6.62 -1.89
N TYR A 90 -8.88 7.84 -1.37
CA TYR A 90 -10.16 8.51 -1.22
C TYR A 90 -10.22 9.81 -2.04
N ALA A 91 -9.34 9.97 -3.03
CA ALA A 91 -9.37 11.12 -3.94
C ALA A 91 -10.72 11.18 -4.67
N GLY A 92 -11.28 12.38 -4.90
CA GLY A 92 -12.63 12.57 -5.46
C GLY A 92 -12.95 11.87 -6.79
N ASP A 93 -11.93 11.37 -7.50
CA ASP A 93 -12.06 10.59 -8.74
C ASP A 93 -12.16 9.06 -8.51
N THR A 94 -12.25 8.60 -7.26
CA THR A 94 -12.46 7.19 -6.93
C THR A 94 -13.91 6.77 -7.14
N ASP A 95 -14.28 6.50 -8.40
CA ASP A 95 -15.62 6.13 -8.89
C ASP A 95 -16.75 7.06 -8.48
N ALA A 96 -16.77 8.28 -9.03
CA ALA A 96 -18.02 9.00 -9.24
C ALA A 96 -18.81 8.39 -10.42
N LYS A 97 -19.20 7.11 -10.33
CA LYS A 97 -20.26 6.54 -11.17
C LYS A 97 -21.08 5.53 -10.37
N VAL A 98 -22.02 6.04 -9.59
CA VAL A 98 -23.31 5.36 -9.46
C VAL A 98 -24.38 6.38 -9.83
N THR A 99 -24.70 6.44 -11.12
CA THR A 99 -25.99 6.94 -11.60
C THR A 99 -27.05 6.10 -10.89
N ILE A 100 -27.59 6.61 -9.79
CA ILE A 100 -28.79 6.05 -9.17
C ILE A 100 -29.91 6.33 -10.19
N PRO A 101 -30.51 5.32 -10.84
CA PRO A 101 -31.66 5.57 -11.69
C PRO A 101 -32.79 6.05 -10.77
N LYS A 102 -33.27 7.27 -10.99
CA LYS A 102 -34.51 7.73 -10.37
C LYS A 102 -35.65 6.92 -10.99
N VAL A 103 -36.10 5.87 -10.30
CA VAL A 103 -37.38 5.22 -10.57
C VAL A 103 -38.49 6.11 -10.02
N PRO A 104 -39.44 6.61 -10.84
CA PRO A 104 -40.64 7.26 -10.35
C PRO A 104 -41.57 6.19 -9.74
N GLY A 105 -42.02 6.43 -8.51
CA GLY A 105 -43.17 5.78 -7.90
C GLY A 105 -44.32 6.77 -7.77
#